data_AF-Q5V7T6-F1
#
_entry.id   AF-Q5V7T6-F1
#
_cell.length_a   1.000
_cell.length_b   1.000
_cell.length_c   1.000
_cell.angle_alpha   90.00
_cell.angle_beta   90.00
_cell.angle_gamma   90.00
#
_symmetry.space_group_name_H-M   'P 1'
#
loop_
_entity.id
_entity.type
_entity.pdbx_description
1 polymer ?
#
loop_
_entity_poly.entity_id
_entity_poly.type
_entity_poly.pdbx_seq_one_letter_code
_entity_poly.pdbx_strand_id
1 'polypeptide(L)'
;MSKVDHDPASRRYAKKWQETLDRDESYYIPEKYQLGIVANYLSRHDITYTTEGEVFCYPIDILAVKRGSTIAIELKSRNVGAGIEQAQRNTDYVDYSFLSLWDDDITDELLSRVSDLNIGLLGVGETVTVYSGPSQTGQELCKRSSVIETILDDVRGDPPIQQQ
;
A
#
# COMPACT_ATOMS: atom_id res chain seq x y z
N MET A 1 15.58 -27.88 -50.15
CA MET A 1 15.30 -26.50 -49.69
C MET A 1 14.28 -26.58 -48.57
N SER A 2 14.72 -26.43 -47.31
CA SER A 2 13.83 -26.47 -46.15
C SER A 2 13.18 -25.10 -45.98
N LYS A 3 11.83 -25.04 -46.05
CA LYS A 3 11.08 -23.83 -45.73
C LYS A 3 11.16 -23.64 -44.22
N VAL A 4 11.85 -22.59 -43.80
CA VAL A 4 11.86 -22.16 -42.39
C VAL A 4 10.47 -21.63 -42.09
N ASP A 5 9.70 -22.40 -41.32
CA ASP A 5 8.36 -22.03 -40.87
C ASP A 5 8.51 -20.84 -39.92
N HIS A 6 8.28 -19.64 -40.46
CA HIS A 6 8.33 -18.41 -39.69
C HIS A 6 7.00 -18.28 -38.95
N ASP A 7 6.90 -18.95 -37.80
CA ASP A 7 5.75 -18.77 -36.93
C ASP A 7 5.65 -17.27 -36.57
N PRO A 8 4.56 -16.58 -36.94
CA PRO A 8 4.42 -15.15 -36.73
C PRO A 8 4.63 -14.84 -35.24
N ALA A 9 5.41 -13.81 -34.93
CA ALA A 9 5.72 -13.45 -33.54
C ALA A 9 4.46 -13.39 -32.66
N SER A 10 3.33 -12.93 -33.22
CA SER A 10 2.02 -12.89 -32.57
C SER A 10 1.53 -14.25 -32.05
N ARG A 11 1.75 -15.35 -32.78
CA ARG A 11 1.37 -16.70 -32.33
C ARG A 11 2.29 -17.22 -31.23
N ARG A 12 3.59 -16.92 -31.32
CA ARG A 12 4.54 -17.23 -30.23
C ARG A 12 4.23 -16.44 -28.95
N TYR A 13 3.83 -15.17 -29.08
CA TYR A 13 3.40 -14.35 -27.96
C TYR A 13 2.08 -14.87 -27.35
N ALA A 14 1.08 -15.16 -28.18
CA ALA A 14 -0.19 -15.71 -27.72
C ALA A 14 0.00 -17.05 -27.01
N LYS A 15 0.87 -17.92 -27.54
CA LYS A 15 1.20 -19.20 -26.92
C LYS A 15 1.93 -19.04 -25.59
N LYS A 16 2.93 -18.17 -25.50
CA LYS A 16 3.60 -17.86 -24.23
C LYS A 16 2.66 -17.25 -23.19
N TRP A 17 1.72 -16.41 -23.63
CA TRP A 17 0.73 -15.79 -22.78
C TRP A 17 -0.22 -16.85 -22.21
N GLN A 18 -0.72 -17.75 -23.07
CA GLN A 18 -1.55 -18.87 -22.64
C GLN A 18 -0.80 -19.85 -21.73
N GLU A 19 0.46 -20.17 -22.03
CA GLU A 19 1.33 -20.99 -21.18
C GLU A 19 1.63 -20.34 -19.81
N THR A 20 1.53 -19.01 -19.72
CA THR A 20 1.65 -18.26 -18.47
C THR A 20 0.34 -18.27 -17.69
N LEU A 21 -0.80 -18.25 -18.39
CA LEU A 21 -2.14 -18.32 -17.79
C LEU A 21 -2.49 -19.74 -17.30
N ASP A 22 -2.05 -20.77 -18.02
CA ASP A 22 -2.36 -22.18 -17.73
C ASP A 22 -1.50 -22.76 -16.59
N ARG A 23 -0.57 -21.98 -16.01
CA ARG A 23 0.15 -22.30 -14.76
C ARG A 23 -0.54 -21.61 -13.57
N ASP A 24 -1.66 -22.16 -13.12
CA ASP A 24 -2.24 -21.87 -11.79
C ASP A 24 -1.16 -22.13 -10.69
N GLU A 25 -0.94 -21.36 -9.61
CA GLU A 25 -1.75 -20.45 -8.77
C GLU A 25 -0.91 -19.25 -8.24
N SER A 26 -1.56 -18.12 -7.92
CA SER A 26 -1.02 -16.82 -7.48
C SER A 26 -0.44 -15.93 -8.60
N TYR A 27 -1.34 -15.31 -9.36
CA TYR A 27 -0.96 -14.11 -10.11
C TYR A 27 -0.47 -13.06 -9.11
N TYR A 28 0.78 -12.63 -9.26
CA TYR A 28 1.27 -11.47 -8.52
C TYR A 28 0.43 -10.27 -8.93
N ILE A 29 -0.36 -9.74 -8.00
CA ILE A 29 -1.05 -8.48 -8.16
C ILE A 29 -0.20 -7.41 -7.46
N PRO A 30 0.40 -6.47 -8.21
CA PRO A 30 1.26 -5.45 -7.62
C PRO A 30 0.56 -4.52 -6.64
N GLU A 31 1.35 -3.96 -5.72
CA GLU A 31 0.95 -3.05 -4.64
C GLU A 31 0.19 -1.81 -5.15
N LYS A 32 0.53 -1.34 -6.35
CA LYS A 32 -0.15 -0.18 -6.98
C LYS A 32 -1.66 -0.38 -7.17
N TYR A 33 -2.13 -1.62 -7.27
CA TYR A 33 -3.57 -1.89 -7.36
C TYR A 33 -4.24 -1.77 -5.98
N GLN A 34 -3.53 -2.12 -4.90
CA GLN A 34 -3.99 -1.84 -3.54
C GLN A 34 -4.10 -0.34 -3.31
N LEU A 35 -3.13 0.45 -3.80
CA LEU A 35 -3.10 1.90 -3.62
C LEU A 35 -4.41 2.57 -4.04
N GLY A 36 -4.95 2.23 -5.21
CA GLY A 36 -6.22 2.81 -5.69
C GLY A 36 -7.42 2.46 -4.80
N ILE A 37 -7.46 1.24 -4.26
CA ILE A 37 -8.55 0.76 -3.39
C ILE A 37 -8.47 1.42 -2.02
N VAL A 38 -7.26 1.46 -1.44
CA VAL A 38 -6.99 2.14 -0.15
C VAL A 38 -7.24 3.63 -0.26
N ALA A 39 -6.78 4.29 -1.33
CA ALA A 39 -7.05 5.70 -1.61
C ALA A 39 -8.55 6.00 -1.64
N ASN A 40 -9.34 5.22 -2.38
CA ASN A 40 -10.79 5.36 -2.44
C ASN A 40 -11.45 5.16 -1.07
N TYR A 41 -10.98 4.17 -0.29
CA TYR A 41 -11.44 3.98 1.10
C TYR A 41 -11.15 5.22 1.96
N LEU A 42 -9.92 5.75 1.94
CA LEU A 42 -9.54 6.95 2.70
C LEU A 42 -10.42 8.15 2.32
N SER A 43 -10.63 8.39 1.02
CA SER A 43 -11.51 9.47 0.53
C SER A 43 -12.95 9.30 1.02
N ARG A 44 -13.53 8.10 0.96
CA ARG A 44 -14.91 7.83 1.43
C ARG A 44 -15.09 8.03 2.93
N HIS A 45 -14.00 8.00 3.69
CA HIS A 45 -14.00 8.15 5.14
C HIS A 45 -13.48 9.53 5.60
N ASP A 46 -13.44 10.52 4.70
CA ASP A 46 -12.97 11.89 4.94
C ASP A 46 -11.57 11.92 5.56
N ILE A 47 -10.67 11.07 5.06
CA ILE A 47 -9.27 11.01 5.47
C ILE A 47 -8.44 11.70 4.39
N THR A 48 -7.74 12.77 4.76
CA THR A 48 -6.82 13.45 3.83
C THR A 48 -5.53 12.65 3.77
N TYR A 49 -4.97 12.43 2.57
CA TYR A 49 -3.77 11.62 2.40
C TYR A 49 -2.91 12.12 1.23
N THR A 50 -1.66 11.71 1.25
CA THR A 50 -0.69 11.73 0.14
C THR A 50 -0.16 10.32 -0.08
N THR A 51 0.26 10.02 -1.30
CA THR A 51 0.85 8.74 -1.70
C THR A 51 2.34 8.93 -1.96
N GLU A 52 3.14 7.89 -1.72
CA GLU A 52 4.61 7.98 -1.84
C GLU A 52 5.19 9.10 -0.96
N GLY A 53 4.59 9.29 0.22
CA GLY A 53 5.01 10.31 1.17
C GLY A 53 6.37 10.00 1.79
N GLU A 54 7.05 11.04 2.26
CA GLU A 54 8.36 10.90 2.90
C GLU A 54 8.34 11.58 4.28
N VAL A 55 8.78 10.85 5.31
CA VAL A 55 9.11 11.46 6.61
C VAL A 55 10.62 11.34 6.83
N PHE A 56 11.27 12.49 6.94
CA PHE A 56 12.74 12.65 6.88
C PHE A 56 13.35 12.19 5.55
N CYS A 57 13.62 10.90 5.42
CA CYS A 57 14.15 10.23 4.23
C CYS A 57 13.59 8.81 4.10
N TYR A 58 12.58 8.49 4.92
CA TYR A 58 11.94 7.19 4.91
C TYR A 58 10.68 7.29 4.04
N PRO A 59 10.63 6.54 2.92
CA PRO A 59 9.44 6.48 2.09
C PRO A 59 8.36 5.70 2.83
N ILE A 60 7.12 6.17 2.68
CA ILE A 60 5.90 5.59 3.22
C ILE A 60 4.87 5.61 2.10
N ASP A 61 4.30 4.44 1.78
CA ASP A 61 3.43 4.30 0.62
C ASP A 61 2.21 5.25 0.68
N ILE A 62 1.61 5.43 1.88
CA ILE A 62 0.55 6.41 2.11
C ILE A 62 0.74 7.07 3.48
N LEU A 63 0.73 8.40 3.50
CA LEU A 63 0.61 9.21 4.70
C LEU A 63 -0.76 9.88 4.74
N ALA A 64 -1.42 9.82 5.88
CA ALA A 64 -2.78 10.29 6.04
C ALA A 64 -2.99 11.06 7.35
N VAL A 65 -3.99 11.93 7.37
CA VAL A 65 -4.41 12.67 8.56
C VAL A 65 -5.92 12.63 8.70
N LYS A 66 -6.38 12.31 9.92
CA LYS A 66 -7.80 12.35 10.29
C LYS A 66 -7.95 12.97 11.66
N ARG A 67 -8.74 14.06 11.76
CA ARG A 67 -9.03 14.75 13.03
C ARG A 67 -7.77 15.09 13.84
N GLY A 68 -6.68 15.43 13.14
CA GLY A 68 -5.40 15.78 13.74
C GLY A 68 -4.49 14.59 14.07
N SER A 69 -4.94 13.35 13.93
CA SER A 69 -4.09 12.16 14.07
C SER A 69 -3.44 11.78 12.74
N THR A 70 -2.15 11.42 12.78
CA THR A 70 -1.39 10.98 11.61
C THR A 70 -1.41 9.46 11.46
N ILE A 71 -1.48 9.00 10.22
CA ILE A 71 -1.59 7.59 9.87
C ILE A 71 -0.55 7.29 8.79
N ALA A 72 0.20 6.20 8.95
CA ALA A 72 1.03 5.62 7.90
C ALA A 72 0.41 4.30 7.45
N ILE A 73 0.41 4.02 6.15
CA ILE A 73 -0.01 2.74 5.60
C ILE A 73 1.08 2.26 4.65
N GLU A 74 1.65 1.10 4.96
CA GLU A 74 2.59 0.40 4.09
C GLU A 74 1.83 -0.65 3.27
N LEU A 75 1.99 -0.66 1.96
CA LEU A 75 1.37 -1.61 1.05
C LEU A 75 2.36 -2.74 0.74
N LYS A 76 1.90 -3.98 0.84
CA LYS A 76 2.69 -5.15 0.42
C LYS A 76 1.82 -6.17 -0.29
N SER A 77 2.33 -6.72 -1.37
CA SER A 77 1.76 -7.88 -2.05
C SER A 77 2.68 -9.09 -1.92
N ARG A 78 3.92 -8.88 -1.45
CA ARG A 78 4.92 -9.92 -1.13
C ARG A 78 5.81 -9.44 0.02
N ASN A 79 6.58 -10.37 0.57
CA ASN A 79 7.54 -10.11 1.64
C ASN A 79 6.90 -9.40 2.85
N VAL A 80 5.85 -10.02 3.39
CA VAL A 80 5.09 -9.54 4.55
C VAL A 80 6.00 -9.21 5.74
N GLY A 81 7.08 -9.97 5.94
CA GLY A 81 8.06 -9.71 6.99
C GLY A 81 8.66 -8.31 6.92
N ALA A 82 9.14 -7.89 5.74
CA ALA A 82 9.65 -6.53 5.54
C ALA A 82 8.55 -5.48 5.72
N GLY A 83 7.32 -5.77 5.30
CA GLY A 83 6.16 -4.91 5.54
C GLY A 83 5.86 -4.67 7.01
N ILE A 84 5.94 -5.72 7.83
CA ILE A 84 5.78 -5.62 9.29
C ILE A 84 6.88 -4.71 9.86
N GLU A 85 8.14 -4.93 9.50
CA GLU A 85 9.27 -4.13 9.99
C GLU A 85 9.11 -2.65 9.61
N GLN A 86 8.72 -2.36 8.37
CA GLN A 86 8.47 -1.00 7.89
C GLN A 86 7.29 -0.34 8.63
N ALA A 87 6.16 -1.04 8.76
CA ALA A 87 5.01 -0.55 9.49
C ALA A 87 5.35 -0.28 10.95
N GLN A 88 6.12 -1.15 11.61
CA GLN A 88 6.58 -0.95 12.98
C GLN A 88 7.47 0.30 13.10
N ARG A 89 8.49 0.43 12.23
CA ARG A 89 9.33 1.64 12.20
C ARG A 89 8.50 2.91 12.03
N ASN A 90 7.47 2.86 11.18
CA ASN A 90 6.64 4.04 10.93
C ASN A 90 5.88 4.51 12.19
N THR A 91 5.63 3.64 13.18
CA THR A 91 5.05 4.04 14.49
C THR A 91 5.90 5.04 15.27
N ASP A 92 7.17 5.20 14.92
CA ASP A 92 8.05 6.21 15.53
C ASP A 92 7.76 7.64 15.04
N TYR A 93 7.02 7.78 13.93
CA TYR A 93 6.79 9.05 13.24
C TYR A 93 5.31 9.47 13.20
N VAL A 94 4.39 8.52 13.27
CA VAL A 94 2.95 8.75 13.17
C VAL A 94 2.18 8.20 14.36
N ASP A 95 0.96 8.69 14.58
CA ASP A 95 0.13 8.20 15.68
C ASP A 95 -0.32 6.75 15.48
N TYR A 96 -0.58 6.36 14.22
CA TYR A 96 -1.09 5.04 13.87
C TYR A 96 -0.41 4.51 12.61
N SER A 97 0.05 3.25 12.63
CA SER A 97 0.67 2.61 11.47
C SER A 97 -0.07 1.35 11.08
N PHE A 98 -0.30 1.15 9.79
CA PHE A 98 -0.95 -0.04 9.24
C PHE A 98 -0.05 -0.74 8.22
N LEU A 99 -0.13 -2.06 8.20
CA LEU A 99 0.27 -2.87 7.05
C LEU A 99 -0.99 -3.22 6.25
N SER A 100 -0.93 -3.03 4.94
CA SER A 100 -1.99 -3.40 3.99
C SER A 100 -1.52 -4.57 3.13
N LEU A 101 -2.35 -5.61 3.06
CA LEU A 101 -2.14 -6.81 2.27
C LEU A 101 -3.38 -7.12 1.43
N TRP A 102 -3.26 -8.00 0.44
CA TRP A 102 -4.46 -8.59 -0.18
C TRP A 102 -5.21 -9.45 0.85
N ASP A 103 -6.54 -9.44 0.81
CA ASP A 103 -7.38 -10.18 1.77
C ASP A 103 -6.98 -11.68 1.84
N ASP A 104 -6.66 -12.27 0.69
CA ASP A 104 -6.27 -13.68 0.57
C ASP A 104 -4.92 -14.01 1.24
N ASP A 105 -4.08 -12.98 1.50
CA ASP A 105 -2.78 -13.13 2.15
C ASP A 105 -2.87 -13.01 3.69
N ILE A 106 -4.05 -12.69 4.24
CA ILE A 106 -4.25 -12.52 5.68
C ILE A 106 -4.66 -13.85 6.31
N THR A 107 -3.78 -14.38 7.16
CA THR A 107 -3.98 -15.64 7.89
C THR A 107 -4.12 -15.40 9.40
N ASP A 108 -4.71 -16.36 10.11
CA ASP A 108 -4.80 -16.32 11.59
C ASP A 108 -3.41 -16.24 12.25
N GLU A 109 -2.41 -16.90 11.66
CA GLU A 109 -1.02 -16.82 12.13
C GLU A 109 -0.48 -15.39 12.02
N LEU A 110 -0.73 -14.73 10.89
CA LEU A 110 -0.31 -13.36 10.70
C LEU A 110 -1.03 -12.41 11.66
N LEU A 111 -2.34 -12.58 11.87
CA LEU A 111 -3.12 -11.79 12.81
C LEU A 111 -2.55 -11.90 14.23
N SER A 112 -2.26 -13.13 14.67
CA SER A 112 -1.62 -13.38 15.97
C SER A 112 -0.24 -12.71 16.09
N ARG A 113 0.57 -12.79 15.03
CA ARG A 113 1.89 -12.14 15.01
C ARG A 113 1.79 -10.61 15.09
N VAL A 114 0.80 -10.02 14.42
CA VAL A 114 0.58 -8.57 14.41
C VAL A 114 -0.07 -8.07 15.71
N SER A 115 -0.88 -8.89 16.38
CA SER A 115 -1.58 -8.47 17.61
C SER A 115 -0.65 -8.14 18.78
N ASP A 116 0.56 -8.69 18.79
CA ASP A 116 1.60 -8.36 19.78
C ASP A 116 2.37 -7.08 19.44
N LEU A 117 2.04 -6.42 18.32
CA LEU A 117 2.74 -5.24 17.79
C LEU A 117 1.82 -4.00 17.83
N ASN A 118 2.43 -2.83 17.76
CA ASN A 118 1.71 -1.55 17.74
C ASN A 118 1.24 -1.13 16.34
N ILE A 119 1.02 -2.08 15.43
CA ILE A 119 0.57 -1.82 14.06
C ILE A 119 -0.81 -2.44 13.83
N GLY A 120 -1.59 -1.85 12.92
CA GLY A 120 -2.84 -2.42 12.46
C GLY A 120 -2.66 -3.22 11.17
N LEU A 121 -3.66 -4.05 10.85
CA LEU A 121 -3.70 -4.81 9.61
C LEU A 121 -4.94 -4.45 8.80
N LEU A 122 -4.70 -4.05 7.56
CA LEU A 122 -5.72 -3.81 6.54
C LEU A 122 -5.65 -4.95 5.52
N GLY A 123 -6.81 -5.47 5.17
CA GLY A 123 -6.98 -6.35 4.02
C GLY A 123 -7.63 -5.61 2.87
N VAL A 124 -7.19 -5.93 1.66
CA VAL A 124 -7.65 -5.32 0.42
C VAL A 124 -8.25 -6.41 -0.47
N GLY A 125 -9.55 -6.28 -0.75
CA GLY A 125 -10.28 -7.06 -1.74
C GLY A 125 -10.99 -6.11 -2.71
N GLU A 126 -12.31 -6.24 -2.86
CA GLU A 126 -13.12 -5.20 -3.55
C GLU A 126 -13.19 -3.88 -2.76
N THR A 127 -13.05 -3.98 -1.43
CA THR A 127 -13.00 -2.87 -0.49
C THR A 127 -11.90 -3.11 0.54
N VAL A 128 -11.62 -2.12 1.38
CA VAL A 128 -10.70 -2.28 2.52
C VAL A 128 -11.45 -2.85 3.73
N THR A 129 -10.90 -3.89 4.33
CA THR A 129 -11.34 -4.46 5.61
C THR A 129 -10.29 -4.18 6.69
N VAL A 130 -10.71 -3.71 7.86
CA VAL A 130 -9.81 -3.53 9.00
C VAL A 130 -9.85 -4.80 9.86
N TYR A 131 -8.76 -5.59 9.83
CA TYR A 131 -8.66 -6.83 10.59
C TYR A 131 -8.18 -6.59 12.02
N SER A 132 -7.26 -5.65 12.21
CA SER A 132 -6.78 -5.23 13.53
C SER A 132 -6.48 -3.73 13.56
N GLY A 133 -6.72 -3.12 14.72
CA GLY A 133 -6.42 -1.71 14.96
C GLY A 133 -5.01 -1.52 15.52
N PRO A 134 -4.30 -0.45 15.14
CA PRO A 134 -3.00 -0.10 15.71
C PRO A 134 -3.16 0.47 17.12
N SER A 135 -2.07 0.41 17.88
CA SER A 135 -1.93 1.10 19.17
C SER A 135 -0.91 2.22 19.04
N GLN A 136 -1.17 3.35 19.68
CA GLN A 136 -0.25 4.47 19.70
C GLN A 136 0.93 4.15 20.64
N THR A 137 2.17 4.33 20.17
CA THR A 137 3.39 4.00 20.94
C THR A 137 3.85 5.12 21.86
N GLY A 138 3.31 6.34 21.70
CA GLY A 138 3.72 7.53 22.45
C GLY A 138 5.14 8.01 22.14
N GLN A 139 5.83 7.36 21.19
CA GLN A 139 7.12 7.80 20.67
C GLN A 139 6.90 8.81 19.54
N GLU A 140 7.51 9.99 19.66
CA GLU A 140 7.48 11.03 18.64
C GLU A 140 8.92 11.39 18.27
N LEU A 141 9.49 10.70 17.27
CA LEU A 141 10.81 11.07 16.71
C LEU A 141 10.74 12.36 15.89
N CYS A 142 9.54 12.81 15.52
CA CYS A 142 9.30 14.08 14.85
C CYS A 142 8.03 14.75 15.39
N LYS A 143 7.92 16.07 15.19
CA LYS A 143 6.70 16.78 15.56
C LYS A 143 5.56 16.36 14.63
N ARG A 144 4.42 15.98 15.21
CA ARG A 144 3.19 15.67 14.48
C ARG A 144 2.83 16.73 13.42
N SER A 145 3.05 18.01 13.72
CA SER A 145 2.78 19.12 12.78
C SER A 145 3.58 19.01 11.48
N SER A 146 4.82 18.53 11.55
CA SER A 146 5.68 18.37 10.36
C SER A 146 5.13 17.29 9.42
N VAL A 147 4.62 16.18 9.96
CA VAL A 147 3.99 15.13 9.14
C VAL A 147 2.69 15.65 8.50
N ILE A 148 1.89 16.41 9.25
CA ILE A 148 0.66 17.01 8.73
C ILE A 148 0.96 18.00 7.61
N GLU A 149 1.99 18.85 7.77
CA GLU A 149 2.45 19.78 6.73
C GLU A 149 2.82 19.02 5.45
N THR A 150 3.63 17.95 5.54
CA THR A 150 3.95 17.09 4.38
C THR A 150 2.69 16.59 3.66
N ILE A 151 1.69 16.11 4.41
CA ILE A 151 0.44 15.60 3.82
C ILE A 151 -0.35 16.72 3.14
N LEU A 152 -0.43 17.90 3.75
CA LEU A 152 -1.26 19.01 3.25
C LEU A 152 -0.61 19.79 2.11
N ASP A 153 0.72 19.90 2.08
CA ASP A 153 1.46 20.62 1.05
C ASP A 153 1.40 19.88 -0.29
N ASP A 154 1.47 18.55 -0.27
CA ASP A 154 1.31 17.72 -1.47
C ASP A 154 -0.10 17.82 -2.07
N VAL A 155 -1.14 17.83 -1.22
CA VAL A 155 -2.54 18.01 -1.63
C VAL A 155 -2.81 19.39 -2.26
N ARG A 156 -1.98 20.40 -1.97
CA ARG A 156 -2.13 21.77 -2.49
C ARG A 156 -1.27 22.06 -3.73
N GLY A 157 -0.45 21.10 -4.17
CA GLY A 157 0.58 21.29 -5.20
C GLY A 157 0.07 21.47 -6.64
N ASP A 158 -1.10 20.94 -7.00
CA ASP A 158 -1.61 20.99 -8.37
C ASP A 158 -2.97 21.69 -8.49
N PRO A 159 -3.02 23.03 -8.57
CA PRO A 159 -4.15 23.66 -9.25
C PRO A 159 -4.13 23.20 -10.71
N PRO A 160 -5.27 22.73 -11.27
CA PRO A 160 -5.31 22.23 -12.64
C PRO A 160 -4.82 23.31 -13.60
N ILE A 161 -3.72 23.03 -14.32
CA ILE A 161 -3.22 23.84 -15.44
C ILE A 161 -4.16 23.60 -16.63
N GLN A 162 -5.40 24.04 -16.52
CA GLN A 162 -6.32 24.20 -17.65
C GLN A 162 -7.22 25.41 -17.41
N GLN A 163 -6.61 26.59 -17.41
CA GLN A 163 -7.29 27.83 -17.79
C GLN A 163 -6.34 28.72 -18.59
N GLN A 164 -6.18 28.40 -19.88
CA GLN A 164 -5.92 29.38 -20.94
C GLN A 164 -6.62 28.92 -22.22
#